data_AF-A0A1V4YIN4-F1
#
_entry.id   AF-A0A1V4YIN4-F1
#
_cell.length_a   1.000
_cell.length_b   1.000
_cell.length_c   1.000
_cell.angle_alpha   90.00
_cell.angle_beta   90.00
_cell.angle_gamma   90.00
#
_symmetry.space_group_name_H-M   'P 1'
#
loop_
_entity.id
_entity.type
_entity.pdbx_description
1 polymer ?
#
loop_
_entity_poly.entity_id
_entity_poly.type
_entity_poly.pdbx_seq_one_letter_code
_entity_poly.pdbx_strand_id
1 'polypeptide(L)'
;MDYLTLGSWIVAFIVMIGVILAFFRIFEKSKPRVEHLVLIAILVAISILGSLPTAAIPGVQAASFIIIMTGIVFGRETGFITGVLTPLVLGLFLGLGYWTILQMIGWGLMGLTAGIFRVKLGENSYIRAGFGFAWGFFYGWITNISMLLFLSSVTLTSVLGVYIASAPFDLLHGVTNAVLLILFFGLFERIFKRIRDRYINSPDGEAKSLNKQ
;
A
#
# COMPACT_ATOMS: atom_id res chain seq x y z
N MET A 1 19.62 17.75 22.93
CA MET A 1 19.42 17.35 21.51
C MET A 1 20.66 17.80 20.78
N ASP A 2 21.53 16.87 20.38
CA ASP A 2 22.77 17.21 19.68
C ASP A 2 22.45 17.76 18.29
N TYR A 3 23.21 18.75 17.80
CA TYR A 3 22.97 19.39 16.50
C TYR A 3 22.88 18.40 15.33
N LEU A 4 23.61 17.28 15.43
CA LEU A 4 23.54 16.18 14.46
C LEU A 4 22.16 15.50 14.44
N THR A 5 21.58 15.22 15.61
CA THR A 5 20.24 14.64 15.71
C THR A 5 19.18 15.60 15.15
N LEU A 6 19.28 16.89 15.50
CA LEU A 6 18.39 17.93 14.97
C LEU A 6 18.48 18.03 13.44
N GLY A 7 19.70 17.94 12.89
CA GLY A 7 19.93 17.91 11.44
C GLY A 7 19.24 16.72 10.76
N SER A 8 19.37 15.52 11.32
CA SER A 8 18.70 14.32 10.79
C SER A 8 17.17 14.44 10.79
N TRP A 9 16.59 15.01 11.85
CA TRP A 9 15.14 15.28 11.91
C TRP A 9 14.69 16.25 10.81
N ILE A 10 15.41 17.35 10.63
CA ILE A 10 15.08 18.36 9.61
C ILE A 10 15.13 17.75 8.21
N VAL A 11 16.18 16.97 7.89
CA VAL A 11 16.30 16.29 6.60
C VAL A 11 15.15 15.30 6.38
N ALA A 12 14.79 14.51 7.40
CA ALA A 12 13.67 13.57 7.32
C ALA A 12 12.33 14.29 7.05
N PHE A 13 12.08 15.43 7.70
CA PHE A 13 10.90 16.27 7.46
C PHE A 13 10.86 16.85 6.05
N ILE A 14 11.99 17.31 5.51
CA ILE A 14 12.06 17.83 4.13
C ILE A 14 11.76 16.72 3.11
N VAL A 15 12.36 15.54 3.29
CA VAL A 15 12.11 14.38 2.41
C VAL A 15 10.63 13.96 2.48
N MET A 16 10.06 13.93 3.68
CA MET A 16 8.64 13.64 3.93
C MET A 16 7.72 14.57 3.14
N ILE A 17 7.90 15.88 3.28
CA ILE A 17 7.12 16.88 2.55
C ILE A 17 7.35 16.72 1.05
N GLY A 18 8.58 16.46 0.62
CA GLY A 18 8.91 16.22 -0.79
C GLY A 18 8.15 15.05 -1.40
N VAL A 19 8.05 13.91 -0.70
CA VAL A 19 7.31 12.72 -1.15
C VAL A 19 5.82 13.01 -1.26
N ILE A 20 5.24 13.68 -0.25
CA ILE A 20 3.83 14.05 -0.25
C ILE A 20 3.53 15.00 -1.42
N LEU A 21 4.35 16.04 -1.61
CA LEU A 21 4.20 16.98 -2.72
C LEU A 21 4.39 16.31 -4.09
N ALA A 22 5.34 15.38 -4.21
CA ALA A 22 5.53 14.61 -5.43
C ALA A 22 4.29 13.76 -5.77
N PHE A 23 3.71 13.09 -4.76
CA PHE A 23 2.47 12.34 -4.92
C PHE A 23 1.32 13.25 -5.41
N PHE A 24 1.10 14.39 -4.74
CA PHE A 24 0.06 15.34 -5.15
C PHE A 24 0.28 15.87 -6.57
N ARG A 25 1.52 16.18 -6.96
CA ARG A 25 1.85 16.63 -8.32
C ARG A 25 1.58 15.56 -9.37
N ILE A 26 1.90 14.30 -9.10
CA ILE A 26 1.63 13.18 -10.01
C ILE A 26 0.12 13.01 -10.17
N PHE A 27 -0.61 13.05 -9.05
CA PHE A 27 -2.06 12.90 -9.02
C PHE A 27 -2.78 14.02 -9.77
N GLU A 28 -2.40 15.28 -9.54
CA GLU A 28 -3.01 16.43 -10.19
C GLU A 28 -2.77 16.44 -11.71
N LYS A 29 -1.54 16.12 -12.15
CA LYS A 29 -1.21 16.02 -13.58
C LYS A 29 -1.99 14.93 -14.30
N SER A 30 -2.35 13.85 -13.62
CA SER A 30 -3.05 12.71 -14.22
C SER A 30 -4.52 12.97 -14.59
N LYS A 31 -5.10 14.11 -14.17
CA LYS A 31 -6.51 14.49 -14.41
C LYS A 31 -7.48 13.29 -14.34
N PRO A 32 -7.49 12.54 -13.21
CA PRO A 32 -8.27 11.33 -13.11
C PRO A 32 -9.76 11.63 -13.28
N ARG A 33 -10.47 10.76 -13.99
CA ARG A 33 -11.93 10.88 -14.14
C ARG A 33 -12.60 10.76 -12.78
N VAL A 34 -13.72 11.46 -12.58
CA VAL A 34 -14.44 11.48 -11.29
C VAL A 34 -14.81 10.06 -10.85
N GLU A 35 -15.21 9.20 -11.78
CA GLU A 35 -15.57 7.80 -11.54
C GLU A 35 -14.38 6.99 -10.99
N HIS A 36 -13.17 7.27 -11.48
CA HIS A 36 -11.94 6.61 -11.02
C HIS A 36 -11.57 7.08 -9.61
N LEU A 37 -11.78 8.36 -9.30
CA LEU A 37 -11.59 8.90 -7.95
C LEU A 37 -12.53 8.25 -6.93
N VAL A 38 -13.81 8.14 -7.29
CA VAL A 38 -14.82 7.48 -6.46
C VAL A 38 -14.46 6.01 -6.24
N LEU A 39 -14.02 5.31 -7.28
CA LEU A 39 -13.54 3.93 -7.17
C LEU A 39 -12.37 3.81 -6.19
N ILE A 40 -11.35 4.66 -6.32
CA ILE A 40 -10.19 4.67 -5.42
C ILE A 40 -10.64 4.93 -3.98
N ALA A 41 -11.54 5.88 -3.76
CA ALA A 41 -12.07 6.18 -2.43
C ALA A 41 -12.76 4.96 -1.79
N ILE A 42 -13.56 4.21 -2.57
CA ILE A 42 -14.20 2.97 -2.10
C ILE A 42 -13.15 1.90 -1.75
N LEU A 43 -12.13 1.71 -2.60
CA LEU A 43 -11.08 0.72 -2.38
C LEU A 43 -10.22 1.04 -1.15
N VAL A 44 -9.91 2.32 -0.94
CA VAL A 44 -9.23 2.81 0.27
C VAL A 44 -10.09 2.56 1.50
N ALA A 45 -11.40 2.88 1.45
CA ALA A 45 -12.32 2.63 2.55
C ALA A 45 -12.39 1.13 2.91
N ILE A 46 -12.48 0.24 1.91
CA ILE A 46 -12.47 -1.22 2.14
C ILE A 46 -11.15 -1.67 2.76
N SER A 47 -10.01 -1.13 2.30
CA SER A 47 -8.68 -1.44 2.86
C SER A 47 -8.59 -1.07 4.34
N ILE A 48 -9.11 0.10 4.71
CA ILE A 48 -9.15 0.59 6.09
C ILE A 48 -10.07 -0.26 6.96
N LEU A 49 -11.27 -0.57 6.47
CA LEU A 49 -12.23 -1.42 7.19
C LEU A 49 -11.68 -2.82 7.46
N GLY A 50 -10.88 -3.36 6.55
CA GLY A 50 -10.18 -4.63 6.79
C GLY A 50 -9.13 -4.53 7.90
N SER A 51 -8.46 -3.38 8.03
CA SER A 51 -7.33 -3.20 8.96
C SER A 51 -7.71 -2.64 10.33
N LEU A 52 -8.77 -1.84 10.46
CA LEU A 52 -9.14 -1.25 11.76
C LEU A 52 -9.40 -2.32 12.85
N PRO A 53 -10.13 -3.41 12.58
CA PRO A 53 -10.34 -4.46 13.58
C PRO A 53 -9.05 -5.22 13.92
N THR A 54 -8.13 -5.33 12.97
CA THR A 54 -6.86 -6.05 13.15
C THR A 54 -5.73 -5.15 13.64
N ALA A 55 -5.96 -3.83 13.78
CA ALA A 55 -4.96 -2.86 14.21
C ALA A 55 -4.38 -3.18 15.61
N ALA A 56 -5.16 -3.86 16.45
CA ALA A 56 -4.72 -4.32 17.77
C ALA A 56 -3.82 -5.57 17.74
N ILE A 57 -3.70 -6.26 16.60
CA ILE A 57 -2.89 -7.46 16.42
C ILE A 57 -1.70 -7.11 15.52
N PRO A 58 -0.51 -6.83 16.09
CA PRO A 58 0.67 -6.50 15.31
C PRO A 58 0.97 -7.59 14.27
N GLY A 59 1.27 -7.19 13.04
CA GLY A 59 1.57 -8.11 11.93
C GLY A 59 0.34 -8.64 11.17
N VAL A 60 -0.89 -8.48 11.66
CA VAL A 60 -2.09 -8.88 10.92
C VAL A 60 -2.70 -7.66 10.23
N GLN A 61 -2.34 -7.43 8.96
CA GLN A 61 -2.76 -6.24 8.21
C GLN A 61 -3.54 -6.63 6.95
N ALA A 62 -4.87 -6.67 7.05
CA ALA A 62 -5.72 -7.03 5.91
C ALA A 62 -5.72 -6.00 4.78
N ALA A 63 -5.29 -4.75 5.03
CA ALA A 63 -5.10 -3.75 3.98
C ALA A 63 -4.19 -4.23 2.84
N SER A 64 -3.09 -4.93 3.15
CA SER A 64 -2.17 -5.47 2.15
C SER A 64 -2.88 -6.37 1.14
N PHE A 65 -3.77 -7.24 1.63
CA PHE A 65 -4.58 -8.09 0.76
C PHE A 65 -5.45 -7.26 -0.20
N ILE A 66 -6.15 -6.25 0.30
CA ILE A 66 -7.01 -5.39 -0.53
C ILE A 66 -6.19 -4.60 -1.56
N ILE A 67 -5.02 -4.09 -1.18
CA ILE A 67 -4.12 -3.37 -2.07
C ILE A 67 -3.59 -4.28 -3.19
N ILE A 68 -3.18 -5.50 -2.86
CA ILE A 68 -2.74 -6.51 -3.85
C ILE A 68 -3.89 -6.86 -4.80
N MET A 69 -5.09 -7.15 -4.27
CA MET A 69 -6.28 -7.41 -5.08
C MET A 69 -6.60 -6.25 -6.02
N THR A 70 -6.43 -5.02 -5.52
CA THR A 70 -6.66 -3.81 -6.31
C THR A 70 -5.69 -3.71 -7.47
N GLY A 71 -4.39 -3.94 -7.22
CA GLY A 71 -3.37 -4.00 -8.28
C GLY A 71 -3.69 -5.07 -9.33
N ILE A 72 -4.07 -6.28 -8.89
CA ILE A 72 -4.38 -7.39 -9.80
C ILE A 72 -5.60 -7.07 -10.69
N VAL A 73 -6.69 -6.55 -10.12
CA VAL A 73 -7.96 -6.39 -10.85
C VAL A 73 -8.04 -5.08 -11.64
N PHE A 74 -7.55 -3.98 -11.07
CA PHE A 74 -7.67 -2.62 -11.63
C PHE A 74 -6.36 -2.09 -12.22
N GLY A 75 -5.24 -2.81 -12.07
CA GLY A 75 -3.95 -2.47 -12.66
C GLY A 75 -3.03 -1.66 -11.75
N ARG A 76 -1.82 -1.38 -12.28
CA ARG A 76 -0.68 -0.85 -11.54
C ARG A 76 -0.94 0.53 -10.91
N GLU A 77 -1.61 1.43 -11.63
CA GLU A 77 -1.86 2.80 -11.16
C GLU A 77 -2.87 2.82 -10.02
N THR A 78 -4.01 2.15 -10.21
CA THR A 78 -5.04 2.05 -9.16
C THR A 78 -4.51 1.33 -7.92
N GLY A 79 -3.72 0.26 -8.10
CA GLY A 79 -3.05 -0.45 -7.00
C GLY A 79 -2.10 0.47 -6.24
N PHE A 80 -1.25 1.21 -6.94
CA PHE A 80 -0.31 2.16 -6.34
C PHE A 80 -1.03 3.25 -5.55
N ILE A 81 -2.00 3.95 -6.16
CA ILE A 81 -2.70 5.07 -5.50
C ILE A 81 -3.49 4.57 -4.29
N THR A 82 -4.15 3.42 -4.39
CA THR A 82 -4.87 2.82 -3.25
C THR A 82 -3.90 2.50 -2.11
N GLY A 83 -2.73 1.92 -2.43
CA GLY A 83 -1.68 1.63 -1.46
C GLY A 83 -1.09 2.88 -0.79
N VAL A 84 -0.93 3.98 -1.53
CA VAL A 84 -0.44 5.25 -0.99
C VAL A 84 -1.48 5.94 -0.11
N LEU A 85 -2.76 5.94 -0.51
CA LEU A 85 -3.81 6.64 0.24
C LEU A 85 -4.28 5.88 1.48
N THR A 86 -4.22 4.54 1.47
CA THR A 86 -4.62 3.71 2.61
C THR A 86 -3.95 4.10 3.94
N PRO A 87 -2.61 4.16 4.07
CA PRO A 87 -1.94 4.54 5.31
C PRO A 87 -2.18 6.01 5.68
N LEU A 88 -2.33 6.89 4.68
CA LEU A 88 -2.62 8.29 4.93
C LEU A 88 -3.98 8.47 5.63
N VAL A 89 -5.01 7.80 5.13
CA VAL A 89 -6.36 7.88 5.71
C VAL A 89 -6.48 7.03 6.98
N LEU A 90 -5.86 5.84 7.02
CA LEU A 90 -5.81 5.01 8.22
C LEU A 90 -5.12 5.75 9.39
N GLY A 91 -4.06 6.51 9.09
CA GLY A 91 -3.37 7.35 10.06
C GLY A 91 -4.22 8.49 10.63
N LEU A 92 -5.32 8.88 9.98
CA LEU A 92 -6.29 9.82 10.59
C LEU A 92 -7.02 9.19 11.78
N PHE A 93 -7.14 7.86 11.82
CA PHE A 93 -7.74 7.13 12.94
C PHE A 93 -6.70 6.69 13.98
N LEU A 94 -5.53 6.23 13.53
CA LEU A 94 -4.51 5.61 14.40
C LEU A 94 -3.36 6.57 14.77
N GLY A 95 -3.34 7.78 14.21
CA GLY A 95 -2.26 8.75 14.36
C GLY A 95 -1.38 8.81 13.11
N LEU A 96 -1.08 10.03 12.67
CA LEU A 96 -0.11 10.31 11.61
C LEU A 96 1.27 10.47 12.23
N GLY A 97 2.28 9.90 11.58
CA GLY A 97 3.66 10.02 12.04
C GLY A 97 4.66 9.87 10.90
N TYR A 98 5.94 9.98 11.26
CA TYR A 98 7.04 9.81 10.32
C TYR A 98 7.02 8.43 9.62
N TRP A 99 6.50 7.40 10.30
CA TRP A 99 6.36 6.05 9.74
C TRP A 99 5.35 6.00 8.59
N THR A 100 4.34 6.87 8.58
CA THR A 100 3.24 6.86 7.60
C THR A 100 3.77 6.97 6.17
N ILE A 101 4.83 7.74 5.92
CA ILE A 101 5.40 7.89 4.57
C ILE A 101 5.99 6.57 4.08
N LEU A 102 6.68 5.84 4.95
CA LEU A 102 7.28 4.57 4.56
C LEU A 102 6.20 3.50 4.39
N GLN A 103 5.09 3.60 5.13
CA GLN A 103 3.91 2.81 4.85
C GLN A 103 3.29 3.17 3.49
N MET A 104 3.20 4.46 3.14
CA MET A 104 2.73 4.93 1.82
C MET A 104 3.59 4.35 0.70
N ILE A 105 4.92 4.37 0.86
CA ILE A 105 5.87 3.80 -0.10
C ILE A 105 5.72 2.28 -0.16
N GLY A 106 5.73 1.59 0.99
CA GLY A 106 5.65 0.13 1.06
C GLY A 106 4.37 -0.42 0.46
N TRP A 107 3.21 0.09 0.88
CA TRP A 107 1.92 -0.31 0.33
C TRP A 107 1.69 0.20 -1.09
N GLY A 108 2.16 1.38 -1.44
CA GLY A 108 2.13 1.88 -2.81
C GLY A 108 2.89 0.95 -3.76
N LEU A 109 4.13 0.59 -3.44
CA LEU A 109 4.94 -0.34 -4.24
C LEU A 109 4.35 -1.76 -4.28
N MET A 110 3.76 -2.21 -3.17
CA MET A 110 3.04 -3.49 -3.11
C MET A 110 1.89 -3.53 -4.13
N GLY A 111 1.05 -2.49 -4.17
CA GLY A 111 -0.05 -2.38 -5.14
C GLY A 111 0.45 -2.20 -6.59
N LEU A 112 1.50 -1.41 -6.79
CA LEU A 112 2.12 -1.19 -8.10
C LEU A 112 2.63 -2.51 -8.69
N THR A 113 3.45 -3.24 -7.93
CA THR A 113 4.05 -4.50 -8.38
C THR A 113 3.01 -5.59 -8.55
N ALA A 114 1.97 -5.64 -7.71
CA ALA A 114 0.84 -6.53 -7.91
C ALA A 114 0.15 -6.29 -9.26
N GLY A 115 -0.01 -5.01 -9.65
CA GLY A 115 -0.55 -4.65 -10.96
C GLY A 115 0.39 -4.91 -12.14
N ILE A 116 1.71 -4.84 -11.95
CA ILE A 116 2.71 -5.23 -12.96
C ILE A 116 2.64 -6.74 -13.22
N PHE A 117 2.56 -7.55 -12.16
CA PHE A 117 2.55 -9.01 -12.27
C PHE A 117 1.15 -9.62 -12.35
N ARG A 118 0.11 -8.81 -12.59
CA ARG A 118 -1.30 -9.20 -12.46
C ARG A 118 -1.70 -10.48 -13.21
N VAL A 119 -1.11 -10.75 -14.38
CA VAL A 119 -1.42 -11.94 -15.18
C VAL A 119 -0.97 -13.20 -14.43
N LYS A 120 0.31 -13.25 -14.04
CA LYS A 120 0.88 -14.37 -13.27
C LYS A 120 0.20 -14.55 -11.92
N LEU A 121 -0.10 -13.44 -11.22
CA LEU A 121 -0.78 -13.47 -9.93
C LEU A 121 -2.25 -13.89 -10.04
N GLY A 122 -2.90 -13.64 -11.18
CA GLY A 122 -4.28 -14.07 -11.42
C GLY A 122 -4.39 -15.56 -11.71
N GLU A 123 -3.48 -16.10 -12.51
CA GLU A 123 -3.53 -17.48 -13.01
C GLU A 123 -3.04 -18.52 -12.00
N ASN A 124 -2.07 -18.17 -11.15
CA ASN A 124 -1.40 -19.13 -10.27
C ASN A 124 -1.52 -18.75 -8.79
N SER A 125 -2.20 -19.60 -8.02
CA SER A 125 -2.40 -19.41 -6.58
C SER A 125 -1.11 -19.46 -5.76
N TYR A 126 -0.15 -20.32 -6.12
CA TYR A 126 1.14 -20.43 -5.43
C TYR A 126 1.99 -19.20 -5.64
N ILE A 127 2.08 -18.69 -6.87
CA ILE A 127 2.81 -17.46 -7.17
C ILE A 127 2.18 -16.28 -6.42
N ARG A 128 0.85 -16.21 -6.37
CA ARG A 128 0.13 -15.18 -5.64
C ARG A 128 0.37 -15.23 -4.13
N ALA A 129 0.32 -16.43 -3.54
CA ALA A 129 0.60 -16.63 -2.12
C ALA A 129 2.06 -16.26 -1.78
N GLY A 130 3.02 -16.74 -2.58
CA GLY A 130 4.43 -16.41 -2.43
C GLY A 130 4.71 -14.92 -2.59
N PHE A 131 4.03 -14.25 -3.53
CA PHE A 131 4.10 -12.80 -3.70
C PHE A 131 3.63 -12.06 -2.45
N GLY A 132 2.45 -12.43 -1.90
CA GLY A 132 1.93 -11.83 -0.67
C GLY A 132 2.83 -12.08 0.55
N PHE A 133 3.39 -13.29 0.65
CA PHE A 133 4.34 -13.65 1.69
C PHE A 133 5.61 -12.81 1.63
N ALA A 134 6.25 -12.73 0.47
CA ALA A 134 7.46 -11.93 0.26
C ALA A 134 7.22 -10.44 0.53
N TRP A 135 6.05 -9.91 0.13
CA TRP A 135 5.69 -8.53 0.39
C TRP A 135 5.40 -8.21 1.86
N GLY A 136 5.10 -9.21 2.70
CA GLY A 136 5.09 -9.01 4.16
C GLY A 136 6.47 -8.58 4.67
N PHE A 137 7.52 -9.25 4.24
CA PHE A 137 8.90 -8.89 4.56
C PHE A 137 9.35 -7.58 3.92
N PHE A 138 9.11 -7.40 2.62
CA PHE A 138 9.51 -6.14 1.97
C PHE A 138 8.82 -4.93 2.57
N TYR A 139 7.54 -5.05 2.94
CA TYR A 139 6.83 -3.99 3.64
C TYR A 139 7.48 -3.69 5.00
N GLY A 140 7.68 -4.73 5.83
CA GLY A 140 8.38 -4.62 7.10
C GLY A 140 9.71 -3.90 6.96
N TRP A 141 10.56 -4.39 6.06
CA TRP A 141 11.89 -3.84 5.81
C TRP A 141 11.86 -2.37 5.40
N ILE A 142 10.95 -1.98 4.50
CA ILE A 142 10.78 -0.58 4.11
C ILE A 142 10.35 0.26 5.32
N THR A 143 9.36 -0.20 6.07
CA THR A 143 8.85 0.56 7.22
C THR A 143 9.83 0.64 8.39
N ASN A 144 10.68 -0.37 8.58
CA ASN A 144 11.71 -0.42 9.62
C ASN A 144 12.81 0.63 9.44
N ILE A 145 13.01 1.15 8.21
CA ILE A 145 13.92 2.29 7.98
C ILE A 145 13.54 3.48 8.87
N SER A 146 12.25 3.64 9.18
CA SER A 146 11.76 4.71 10.05
C SER A 146 12.29 4.60 11.48
N MET A 147 12.55 3.38 11.97
CA MET A 147 13.11 3.13 13.31
C MET A 147 14.60 3.50 13.39
N LEU A 148 15.31 3.51 12.26
CA LEU A 148 16.73 3.85 12.23
C LEU A 148 16.99 5.31 12.64
N LEU A 149 16.00 6.19 12.47
CA LEU A 149 16.05 7.59 12.89
C LEU A 149 16.14 7.77 14.42
N PHE A 150 15.81 6.73 15.20
CA PHE A 150 15.78 6.76 16.66
C PHE A 150 16.94 6.00 17.30
N LEU A 151 17.81 5.38 16.49
CA LEU A 151 18.99 4.70 17.01
C LEU A 151 20.00 5.74 17.52
N SER A 152 20.50 5.55 18.73
CA SER A 152 21.57 6.38 19.31
C SER A 152 22.86 6.34 18.50
N SER A 153 23.10 5.23 17.80
CA SER A 153 24.18 5.06 16.83
C SER A 153 23.74 4.13 15.71
N VAL A 154 23.95 4.54 14.45
CA VAL A 154 23.70 3.70 13.27
C VAL A 154 24.96 2.86 13.00
N THR A 155 24.97 1.64 13.53
CA THR A 155 26.03 0.63 13.31
C THR A 155 25.42 -0.59 12.64
N LEU A 156 26.25 -1.43 12.01
CA LEU A 156 25.74 -2.68 11.40
C LEU A 156 24.98 -3.53 12.43
N THR A 157 25.47 -3.60 13.67
CA THR A 157 24.82 -4.32 14.77
C THR A 157 23.45 -3.75 15.12
N SER A 158 23.33 -2.42 15.25
CA SER A 158 22.04 -1.80 15.62
C SER A 158 21.02 -1.90 14.49
N VAL A 159 21.46 -1.77 13.23
CA VAL A 159 20.61 -1.97 12.06
C VAL A 159 20.11 -3.42 12.02
N LEU A 160 21.01 -4.41 12.08
CA LEU A 160 20.61 -5.83 12.10
C LEU A 160 19.69 -6.15 13.28
N GLY A 161 19.91 -5.54 14.44
CA GLY A 161 19.04 -5.67 15.61
C GLY A 161 17.59 -5.28 15.32
N VAL A 162 17.35 -4.18 14.61
CA VAL A 162 16.00 -3.74 14.20
C VAL A 162 15.33 -4.77 13.28
N TYR A 163 16.06 -5.28 12.29
CA TYR A 163 15.50 -6.26 11.34
C TYR A 163 15.25 -7.63 11.99
N ILE A 164 16.12 -8.07 12.90
CA ILE A 164 15.90 -9.32 13.65
C ILE A 164 14.69 -9.18 14.58
N ALA A 165 14.57 -8.05 15.28
CA ALA A 165 13.44 -7.80 16.19
C ALA A 165 12.08 -7.71 15.46
N SER A 166 12.08 -7.25 14.21
CA SER A 166 10.86 -7.14 13.39
C SER A 166 10.47 -8.43 12.67
N ALA A 167 11.41 -9.38 12.51
CA ALA A 167 11.19 -10.61 11.75
C ALA A 167 9.93 -11.42 12.13
N PRO A 168 9.52 -11.56 13.41
CA PRO A 168 8.27 -12.24 13.76
C PRO A 168 7.03 -11.53 13.22
N PHE A 169 7.02 -10.19 13.23
CA PHE A 169 5.91 -9.39 12.72
C PHE A 169 5.86 -9.44 11.19
N ASP A 170 7.02 -9.37 10.53
CA ASP A 170 7.15 -9.50 9.08
C ASP A 170 6.69 -10.88 8.60
N LEU A 171 7.05 -11.93 9.34
CA LEU A 171 6.58 -13.29 9.10
C LEU A 171 5.06 -13.39 9.23
N LEU A 172 4.50 -12.86 10.31
CA LEU A 172 3.05 -12.87 10.54
C LEU A 172 2.30 -12.11 9.45
N HIS A 173 2.85 -10.99 8.99
CA HIS A 173 2.29 -10.22 7.87
C HIS A 173 2.35 -11.00 6.56
N GLY A 174 3.49 -11.63 6.27
CA GLY A 174 3.66 -12.49 5.11
C GLY A 174 2.68 -13.67 5.11
N VAL A 175 2.56 -14.37 6.23
CA VAL A 175 1.60 -15.48 6.41
C VAL A 175 0.17 -14.99 6.25
N THR A 176 -0.20 -13.86 6.88
CA THR A 176 -1.53 -13.27 6.77
C THR A 176 -1.87 -12.97 5.31
N ASN A 177 -0.96 -12.34 4.57
CA ASN A 177 -1.16 -12.04 3.15
C ASN A 177 -1.36 -13.33 2.33
N ALA A 178 -0.50 -14.33 2.52
CA ALA A 178 -0.59 -15.59 1.80
C ALA A 178 -1.93 -16.32 2.08
N VAL A 179 -2.32 -16.40 3.35
CA VAL A 179 -3.58 -17.04 3.77
C VAL A 179 -4.78 -16.30 3.17
N LEU A 180 -4.84 -14.96 3.29
CA LEU A 180 -5.95 -14.19 2.73
C LEU A 180 -6.04 -14.30 1.20
N LEU A 181 -4.90 -14.30 0.50
CA LEU A 181 -4.82 -14.47 -0.96
C LEU A 181 -5.15 -15.89 -1.43
N ILE A 182 -5.00 -16.90 -0.59
CA ILE A 182 -5.45 -18.26 -0.91
C ILE A 182 -6.95 -18.40 -0.68
N LEU A 183 -7.44 -17.96 0.48
CA LEU A 183 -8.82 -18.19 0.90
C LEU A 183 -9.82 -17.27 0.19
N PHE A 184 -9.50 -15.98 0.04
CA PHE A 184 -10.49 -14.96 -0.34
C PHE A 184 -10.31 -14.42 -1.75
N PHE A 185 -9.25 -14.80 -2.48
CA PHE A 185 -8.97 -14.26 -3.80
C PHE A 185 -10.15 -14.40 -4.77
N GLY A 186 -10.70 -15.61 -4.94
CA GLY A 186 -11.80 -15.83 -5.89
C GLY A 186 -13.10 -15.10 -5.52
N LEU A 187 -13.33 -14.82 -4.24
CA LEU A 187 -14.47 -14.00 -3.79
C LEU A 187 -14.25 -12.54 -4.17
N PHE A 188 -13.11 -11.97 -3.76
CA PHE A 188 -12.81 -10.56 -3.98
C PHE A 188 -12.59 -10.25 -5.46
N GLU A 189 -12.00 -11.16 -6.23
CA GLU A 189 -11.83 -11.00 -7.66
C GLU A 189 -13.18 -10.83 -8.36
N ARG A 190 -14.18 -11.65 -8.02
CA ARG A 190 -15.54 -11.55 -8.57
C ARG A 190 -16.21 -10.22 -8.19
N ILE A 191 -16.09 -9.81 -6.93
CA ILE A 191 -16.65 -8.53 -6.45
C ILE A 191 -15.98 -7.35 -7.16
N PHE A 192 -14.66 -7.34 -7.21
CA PHE A 192 -13.89 -6.23 -7.76
C PHE A 192 -14.05 -6.13 -9.28
N LYS A 193 -14.12 -7.26 -10.01
CA LYS A 193 -14.44 -7.24 -11.44
C LYS A 193 -15.83 -6.64 -11.71
N ARG A 194 -16.86 -6.97 -10.92
CA ARG A 194 -18.19 -6.35 -11.05
C ARG A 194 -18.16 -4.84 -10.81
N ILE A 195 -17.40 -4.39 -9.80
CA ILE A 195 -17.22 -2.96 -9.54
C ILE A 195 -16.49 -2.30 -10.72
N ARG A 196 -15.43 -2.93 -11.22
CA ARG A 196 -14.68 -2.45 -12.39
C ARG A 196 -15.58 -2.26 -13.60
N ASP A 197 -16.44 -3.22 -13.88
CA ASP A 197 -17.31 -3.15 -15.05
C ASP A 197 -18.33 -1.99 -14.93
N ARG A 198 -18.79 -1.68 -13.71
CA ARG A 198 -19.68 -0.54 -13.44
C ARG A 198 -18.99 0.82 -13.53
N TYR A 199 -17.77 0.96 -13.03
CA TYR A 199 -17.10 2.27 -12.92
C TYR A 199 -16.13 2.56 -14.06
N ILE A 200 -15.62 1.54 -14.74
CA ILE A 200 -14.65 1.66 -15.84
C ILE A 200 -15.29 1.35 -17.19
N ASN A 201 -16.17 0.34 -17.28
CA ASN A 201 -16.70 -0.16 -18.56
C ASN A 201 -18.19 0.20 -18.82
N SER A 202 -18.81 1.07 -18.02
CA SER A 202 -20.22 1.45 -18.23
C SER A 202 -20.38 2.34 -19.49
N PRO A 203 -21.45 2.18 -20.29
CA PRO A 203 -21.66 2.87 -21.59
C PRO A 203 -21.63 4.40 -21.53
N ASP A 204 -21.87 4.99 -20.35
CA ASP A 204 -21.82 6.44 -20.14
C ASP A 204 -20.39 7.03 -20.26
N GLY A 205 -19.37 6.16 -20.16
CA GLY A 205 -17.96 6.52 -20.32
C GLY A 205 -17.50 6.66 -21.78
N GLU A 206 -18.12 5.91 -22.71
CA GLU A 206 -17.82 5.98 -24.15
C GLU A 206 -18.56 7.14 -24.85
N ALA A 207 -19.80 7.42 -24.43
CA ALA A 207 -20.60 8.53 -24.98
C ALA A 207 -19.95 9.91 -24.76
N LYS A 208 -19.12 10.07 -23.72
CA LYS A 208 -18.38 11.32 -23.44
C LYS A 208 -16.99 11.39 -24.07
N SER A 209 -16.36 10.26 -24.43
CA SER A 209 -15.08 10.27 -25.15
C SER A 209 -15.25 10.53 -26.65
N LEU A 210 -16.40 10.14 -27.23
CA LEU A 210 -16.73 10.40 -28.62
C LEU A 210 -17.15 11.86 -28.88
N ASN A 211 -17.58 12.58 -27.85
CA ASN A 211 -17.99 13.99 -27.94
C ASN A 211 -16.84 14.99 -27.69
N LYS A 212 -15.59 14.51 -27.64
CA LYS A 212 -14.38 15.30 -27.35
C LYS A 212 -13.27 15.13 -28.39
N GLN A 213 -13.56 14.46 -29.50
CA GLN A 213 -12.77 14.53 -30.73
C GLN A 213 -13.47 15.48 -31.69
#